data_AF-A0A7C8LF77-F1
#
_entry.id   AF-A0A7C8LF77-F1
#
_cell.length_a   1.000
_cell.length_b   1.000
_cell.length_c   1.000
_cell.angle_alpha   90.00
_cell.angle_beta   90.00
_cell.angle_gamma   90.00
#
_symmetry.space_group_name_H-M   'P 1'
#
loop_
_entity.id
_entity.type
_entity.pdbx_description
1 polymer ?
#
loop_
_entity_poly.entity_id
_entity_poly.type
_entity_poly.pdbx_seq_one_letter_code
_entity_poly.pdbx_strand_id
1 'polypeptide(L)'
;MKLMTISEVTKTFNVTARMLRYYDEIGLLPSTRKQDYAYRVYDEYALKRLQQIIALRKLRIPLKKIALIFNDIEQTKIIEIFQESIDEINTEITALQTIRDILNTFVTRLNSMADMHIKLDMLNDADIISVIQTLSLSKIKLKEESSMDDLNKANEILSTLKNVRIIYLPPFTVAASHYFGENPEENALKPLDEFVRSIELKKIKPDLRMFGFNNPSPSGNETYGYEFWVTIPDDLDVPSSLQKKYFKGGLYAAHCIKMGDFHEWQLLVQWVTNSSEYEYDTREPFGMDGCLEEHINAYSYFAGDEKAAQFIQLDLLIPIKVK
;
A
#
# COMPACT_ATOMS: atom_id res chain seq x y z
N MET A 1 34.75 -1.20 -0.06
CA MET A 1 33.41 -1.26 -0.71
C MET A 1 32.67 0.04 -0.43
N LYS A 2 31.99 0.62 -1.42
CA LYS A 2 31.19 1.83 -1.24
C LYS A 2 29.88 1.44 -0.53
N LEU A 3 29.65 1.99 0.64
CA LEU A 3 28.41 1.81 1.41
C LEU A 3 27.50 3.01 1.15
N MET A 4 26.21 2.75 0.98
CA MET A 4 25.19 3.81 0.86
C MET A 4 24.31 3.82 2.10
N THR A 5 24.06 5.00 2.63
CA THR A 5 23.12 5.21 3.73
C THR A 5 21.67 5.12 3.26
N ILE A 6 20.74 4.85 4.17
CA ILE A 6 19.31 4.75 3.84
C ILE A 6 18.79 6.00 3.09
N SER A 7 19.28 7.20 3.43
CA SER A 7 18.91 8.44 2.73
C SER A 7 19.41 8.50 1.28
N GLU A 8 20.61 7.98 1.03
CA GLU A 8 21.15 7.93 -0.32
C GLU A 8 20.37 6.91 -1.15
N VAL A 9 20.07 5.74 -0.58
CA VAL A 9 19.30 4.68 -1.26
C VAL A 9 17.89 5.14 -1.60
N THR A 10 17.17 5.76 -0.66
CA THR A 10 15.81 6.28 -0.91
C THR A 10 15.78 7.27 -2.07
N LYS A 11 16.76 8.19 -2.14
CA LYS A 11 16.89 9.15 -3.24
C LYS A 11 17.28 8.49 -4.56
N THR A 12 18.26 7.59 -4.56
CA THR A 12 18.76 6.94 -5.79
C THR A 12 17.74 6.01 -6.43
N PHE A 13 16.99 5.27 -5.62
CA PHE A 13 16.05 4.25 -6.11
C PHE A 13 14.58 4.71 -6.12
N ASN A 14 14.32 5.95 -5.68
CA ASN A 14 12.97 6.49 -5.50
C ASN A 14 12.07 5.55 -4.68
N VAL A 15 12.55 5.14 -3.51
CA VAL A 15 11.84 4.26 -2.56
C VAL A 15 11.72 4.95 -1.21
N THR A 16 10.77 4.52 -0.38
CA THR A 16 10.58 5.10 0.95
C THR A 16 11.52 4.46 1.99
N ALA A 17 11.93 5.23 2.99
CA ALA A 17 12.75 4.69 4.09
C ALA A 17 11.99 3.60 4.87
N ARG A 18 10.66 3.73 5.00
CA ARG A 18 9.77 2.72 5.61
C ARG A 18 9.82 1.40 4.84
N MET A 19 9.80 1.42 3.51
CA MET A 19 9.96 0.23 2.67
C MET A 19 11.29 -0.48 2.94
N LEU A 20 12.41 0.26 2.93
CA LEU A 20 13.73 -0.34 3.15
C LEU A 20 13.85 -0.97 4.55
N ARG A 21 13.35 -0.28 5.58
CA ARG A 21 13.34 -0.80 6.95
C ARG A 21 12.50 -2.06 7.08
N TYR A 22 11.31 -2.07 6.47
CA TYR A 22 10.46 -3.25 6.48
C TYR A 22 11.11 -4.44 5.73
N TYR A 23 11.76 -4.19 4.60
CA TYR A 23 12.46 -5.26 3.87
C TYR A 23 13.64 -5.84 4.66
N ASP A 24 14.34 -5.02 5.44
CA ASP A 24 15.38 -5.45 6.39
C ASP A 24 14.78 -6.27 7.55
N GLU A 25 13.68 -5.78 8.14
CA GLU A 25 12.95 -6.45 9.24
C GLU A 25 12.50 -7.87 8.88
N ILE A 26 11.99 -8.08 7.66
CA ILE A 26 11.58 -9.41 7.18
C ILE A 26 12.74 -10.24 6.62
N GLY A 27 13.99 -9.75 6.72
CA GLY A 27 15.19 -10.42 6.21
C GLY A 27 15.33 -10.45 4.68
N LEU A 28 14.46 -9.72 3.95
CA LEU A 28 14.48 -9.69 2.50
C LEU A 28 15.61 -8.84 1.94
N LEU A 29 15.97 -7.75 2.62
CA LEU A 29 17.04 -6.83 2.23
C LEU A 29 17.93 -6.52 3.43
N PRO A 30 18.99 -7.31 3.69
CA PRO A 30 19.81 -7.13 4.87
C PRO A 30 20.56 -5.79 4.81
N SER A 31 20.48 -5.03 5.90
CA SER A 31 21.34 -3.86 6.12
C SER A 31 22.54 -4.19 7.01
N THR A 32 23.62 -3.41 6.90
CA THR A 32 24.75 -3.45 7.84
C THR A 32 24.73 -2.18 8.70
N ARG A 33 25.32 -2.23 9.89
CA ARG A 33 25.60 -1.04 10.71
C ARG A 33 27.11 -0.83 10.80
N LYS A 34 27.58 0.41 10.64
CA LYS A 34 29.02 0.72 10.78
C LYS A 34 29.38 0.80 12.26
N GLN A 35 30.58 0.36 12.64
CA GLN A 35 31.13 0.72 13.96
C GLN A 35 31.17 2.25 14.07
N ASP A 36 30.70 2.78 15.20
CA ASP A 36 30.51 4.21 15.50
C ASP A 36 29.42 4.94 14.71
N TYR A 37 28.56 4.21 14.00
CA TYR A 37 27.45 4.76 13.23
C TYR A 37 26.18 3.93 13.46
N ALA A 38 25.21 4.47 14.20
CA ALA A 38 23.95 3.80 14.53
C ALA A 38 23.02 3.55 13.31
N TYR A 39 23.46 3.94 12.11
CA TYR A 39 22.61 4.01 10.93
C TYR A 39 22.79 2.83 9.99
N ARG A 40 21.67 2.41 9.39
CA ARG A 40 21.62 1.35 8.37
C ARG A 40 22.37 1.80 7.12
N VAL A 41 23.31 0.97 6.68
CA VAL A 41 24.07 1.12 5.44
C VAL A 41 23.93 -0.13 4.58
N TYR A 42 23.93 0.08 3.28
CA TYR A 42 23.74 -0.96 2.26
C TYR A 42 25.01 -1.06 1.41
N ASP A 43 25.52 -2.28 1.28
CA ASP A 43 26.66 -2.59 0.42
C ASP A 43 26.22 -2.88 -1.02
N GLU A 44 27.17 -3.12 -1.91
CA GLU A 44 26.89 -3.37 -3.32
C GLU A 44 25.98 -4.60 -3.54
N TYR A 45 26.10 -5.62 -2.69
CA TYR A 45 25.26 -6.81 -2.75
C TYR A 45 23.81 -6.47 -2.41
N ALA A 46 23.59 -5.76 -1.31
CA ALA A 46 22.26 -5.28 -0.92
C ALA A 46 21.64 -4.37 -1.98
N LEU A 47 22.43 -3.48 -2.60
CA LEU A 47 21.94 -2.60 -3.66
C LEU A 47 21.51 -3.37 -4.93
N LYS A 48 22.29 -4.39 -5.34
CA LYS A 48 21.89 -5.28 -6.46
C LYS A 48 20.62 -6.06 -6.13
N ARG A 49 20.50 -6.55 -4.89
CA ARG A 49 19.31 -7.23 -4.40
C ARG A 49 18.09 -6.31 -4.38
N LEU A 50 18.25 -5.07 -3.93
CA LEU A 50 17.19 -4.05 -3.98
C LEU A 50 16.74 -3.77 -5.41
N GLN A 51 17.66 -3.63 -6.37
CA GLN A 51 17.33 -3.48 -7.79
C GLN A 51 16.45 -4.63 -8.31
N GLN A 52 16.81 -5.87 -7.97
CA GLN A 52 16.04 -7.05 -8.35
C GLN A 52 14.66 -7.05 -7.68
N ILE A 53 14.56 -6.73 -6.38
CA ILE A 53 13.28 -6.61 -5.67
C ILE A 53 12.39 -5.57 -6.35
N ILE A 54 12.90 -4.38 -6.65
CA ILE A 54 12.16 -3.33 -7.34
C ILE A 54 11.66 -3.80 -8.71
N ALA A 55 12.52 -4.45 -9.50
CA ALA A 55 12.13 -4.99 -10.80
C ALA A 55 10.99 -6.02 -10.67
N LEU A 56 11.11 -6.98 -9.74
CA LEU A 56 10.08 -7.99 -9.50
C LEU A 56 8.77 -7.37 -8.98
N ARG A 57 8.83 -6.33 -8.14
CA ARG A 57 7.65 -5.57 -7.70
C ARG A 57 6.96 -4.85 -8.88
N LYS A 58 7.74 -4.28 -9.81
CA LYS A 58 7.21 -3.69 -11.06
C LYS A 58 6.56 -4.72 -11.98
N LEU A 59 7.02 -5.97 -11.93
CA LEU A 59 6.37 -7.12 -12.57
C LEU A 59 5.15 -7.63 -11.79
N ARG A 60 4.66 -6.87 -10.80
CA ARG A 60 3.50 -7.20 -9.94
C ARG A 60 3.67 -8.44 -9.08
N ILE A 61 4.90 -8.92 -8.90
CA ILE A 61 5.16 -10.09 -8.06
C ILE A 61 5.02 -9.70 -6.58
N PRO A 62 4.20 -10.41 -5.78
CA PRO A 62 4.03 -10.11 -4.37
C PRO A 62 5.33 -10.30 -3.58
N LEU A 63 5.57 -9.46 -2.57
CA LEU A 63 6.78 -9.49 -1.74
C LEU A 63 7.05 -10.87 -1.11
N LYS A 64 6.00 -11.58 -0.70
CA LYS A 64 6.09 -12.95 -0.18
C LYS A 64 6.68 -13.93 -1.20
N LYS A 65 6.29 -13.84 -2.48
CA LYS A 65 6.85 -14.67 -3.55
C LYS A 65 8.30 -14.25 -3.86
N ILE A 66 8.60 -12.96 -3.81
CA ILE A 66 9.97 -12.45 -3.96
C ILE A 66 10.90 -13.02 -2.87
N ALA A 67 10.46 -13.07 -1.62
CA ALA A 67 11.23 -13.69 -0.54
C ALA A 67 11.52 -15.17 -0.79
N LEU A 68 10.56 -15.92 -1.37
CA LEU A 68 10.80 -17.31 -1.77
C LEU A 68 11.87 -17.42 -2.86
N ILE A 69 11.84 -16.55 -3.88
CA ILE A 69 12.84 -16.54 -4.96
C ILE A 69 14.26 -16.36 -4.41
N PHE A 70 14.44 -15.52 -3.38
CA PHE A 70 15.76 -15.27 -2.78
C PHE A 70 16.20 -16.29 -1.73
N ASN A 71 15.36 -17.25 -1.35
CA ASN A 71 15.67 -18.29 -0.36
C ASN A 71 16.12 -19.60 -1.01
N ASP A 72 16.78 -19.53 -2.17
CA ASP A 72 17.34 -20.67 -2.91
C ASP A 72 16.34 -21.84 -3.13
N ILE A 73 15.09 -21.51 -3.44
CA ILE A 73 14.11 -22.51 -3.86
C ILE A 73 14.51 -23.13 -5.21
N GLU A 74 14.06 -24.37 -5.45
CA GLU A 74 14.29 -25.05 -6.73
C GLU A 74 13.84 -24.20 -7.92
N GLN A 75 14.61 -24.24 -9.02
CA GLN A 75 14.33 -23.45 -10.23
C GLN A 75 12.89 -23.65 -10.74
N THR A 76 12.35 -24.86 -10.61
CA THR A 76 10.96 -25.18 -10.97
C THR A 76 9.95 -24.28 -10.24
N LYS A 77 10.14 -24.03 -8.95
CA LYS A 77 9.24 -23.16 -8.16
C LYS A 77 9.36 -21.69 -8.55
N ILE A 78 10.55 -21.26 -8.96
CA ILE A 78 10.74 -19.90 -9.50
C ILE A 78 9.96 -19.74 -10.80
N ILE A 79 10.05 -20.72 -11.69
CA ILE A 79 9.31 -20.76 -12.96
C ILE A 79 7.80 -20.75 -12.70
N GLU A 80 7.31 -21.54 -11.75
CA GLU A 80 5.90 -21.55 -11.33
C GLU A 80 5.41 -20.17 -10.90
N ILE A 81 6.18 -19.45 -10.06
CA ILE A 81 5.84 -18.09 -9.62
C ILE A 81 5.68 -17.13 -10.81
N PHE A 82 6.59 -17.19 -11.78
CA PHE A 82 6.52 -16.34 -12.97
C PHE A 82 5.35 -16.73 -13.88
N GLN A 83 5.10 -18.04 -14.07
CA GLN A 83 4.00 -18.54 -14.89
C GLN A 83 2.65 -18.13 -14.30
N GLU A 84 2.47 -18.24 -12.98
CA GLU A 84 1.27 -17.75 -12.29
C GLU A 84 1.05 -16.26 -12.55
N SER A 85 2.10 -15.45 -12.46
CA SER A 85 2.01 -14.01 -12.73
C SER A 85 1.66 -13.70 -14.19
N ILE A 86 2.21 -14.47 -15.13
CA ILE A 86 1.89 -14.35 -16.57
C ILE A 86 0.42 -14.69 -16.81
N ASP A 87 -0.09 -15.74 -16.18
CA ASP A 87 -1.47 -16.20 -16.34
C ASP A 87 -2.47 -15.19 -15.74
N GLU A 88 -2.15 -14.58 -14.59
CA GLU A 88 -2.91 -13.48 -14.01
C GLU A 88 -2.97 -12.27 -14.96
N ILE A 89 -1.83 -11.86 -15.54
CA ILE A 89 -1.76 -10.76 -16.50
C ILE A 89 -2.54 -11.09 -17.78
N ASN A 90 -2.41 -12.29 -18.33
CA ASN A 90 -3.15 -12.73 -19.52
C ASN A 90 -4.66 -12.70 -19.29
N THR A 91 -5.11 -13.04 -18.08
CA THR A 91 -6.51 -12.95 -17.68
C THR A 91 -6.99 -11.49 -17.70
N GLU A 92 -6.21 -10.56 -17.14
CA GLU A 92 -6.53 -9.12 -17.16
C GLU A 92 -6.51 -8.56 -18.60
N ILE A 93 -5.53 -8.92 -19.42
CA ILE A 93 -5.46 -8.54 -20.84
C ILE A 93 -6.71 -9.00 -21.58
N THR A 94 -7.12 -10.25 -21.37
CA THR A 94 -8.31 -10.81 -22.02
C THR A 94 -9.57 -10.05 -21.62
N ALA A 95 -9.71 -9.70 -20.33
CA ALA A 95 -10.84 -8.90 -19.84
C ALA A 95 -10.84 -7.49 -20.44
N LEU A 96 -9.68 -6.82 -20.47
CA LEU A 96 -9.53 -5.48 -21.03
C LEU A 96 -9.78 -5.45 -22.55
N GLN A 97 -9.30 -6.47 -23.28
CA GLN A 97 -9.59 -6.64 -24.71
C GLN A 97 -11.08 -6.83 -24.95
N THR A 98 -11.74 -7.67 -24.14
CA THR A 98 -13.19 -7.86 -24.21
C THR A 98 -13.92 -6.53 -24.02
N ILE A 99 -13.59 -5.76 -22.98
CA ILE A 99 -14.20 -4.45 -22.73
C ILE A 99 -13.96 -3.50 -23.91
N ARG A 100 -12.72 -3.40 -24.41
CA ARG A 100 -12.36 -2.56 -25.55
C ARG A 100 -13.19 -2.92 -26.78
N ASP A 101 -13.37 -4.19 -27.06
CA ASP A 101 -14.05 -4.64 -28.25
C ASP A 101 -15.58 -4.45 -28.15
N ILE A 102 -16.16 -4.57 -26.94
CA ILE A 102 -17.54 -4.13 -26.66
C ILE A 102 -17.70 -2.63 -26.93
N LEU A 103 -16.81 -1.80 -26.38
CA LEU A 103 -16.85 -0.34 -26.56
C LEU A 103 -16.72 0.05 -28.03
N ASN A 104 -15.81 -0.58 -28.78
CA ASN A 104 -15.68 -0.37 -30.22
C ASN A 104 -16.97 -0.73 -30.96
N THR A 105 -17.63 -1.82 -30.59
CA THR A 105 -18.90 -2.22 -31.18
C THR A 105 -20.00 -1.19 -30.91
N PHE A 106 -20.06 -0.64 -29.69
CA PHE A 106 -20.98 0.46 -29.37
C PHE A 106 -20.67 1.72 -30.20
N VAL A 107 -19.40 2.12 -30.32
CA VAL A 107 -19.00 3.25 -31.17
C VAL A 107 -19.40 3.03 -32.62
N THR A 108 -19.17 1.85 -33.19
CA THR A 108 -19.58 1.51 -34.56
C THR A 108 -21.09 1.60 -34.74
N ARG A 109 -21.88 1.06 -33.79
CA ARG A 109 -23.35 1.14 -33.83
C ARG A 109 -23.87 2.57 -33.71
N LEU A 110 -23.31 3.37 -32.81
CA LEU A 110 -23.71 4.77 -32.65
C LEU A 110 -23.38 5.58 -33.92
N ASN A 111 -22.22 5.34 -34.53
CA ASN A 111 -21.83 6.00 -35.78
C ASN A 111 -22.67 5.58 -36.99
N SER A 112 -23.22 4.36 -37.02
CA SER A 112 -24.12 3.93 -38.11
C SER A 112 -25.56 4.44 -37.94
N MET A 113 -25.90 5.02 -36.79
CA MET A 113 -27.22 5.60 -36.45
C MET A 113 -27.27 7.13 -36.62
N ALA A 114 -26.37 7.71 -37.42
CA ALA A 114 -25.99 9.13 -37.46
C ALA A 114 -27.07 10.21 -37.74
N ASP A 115 -28.38 9.92 -37.66
CA ASP A 115 -29.46 10.92 -37.82
C ASP A 115 -30.58 10.85 -36.77
N MET A 116 -30.41 10.12 -35.68
CA MET A 116 -31.37 10.13 -34.57
C MET A 116 -30.74 10.67 -33.29
N HIS A 117 -31.44 11.55 -32.58
CA HIS A 117 -31.10 11.93 -31.21
C HIS A 117 -31.06 10.66 -30.34
N ILE A 118 -29.88 10.08 -30.15
CA ILE A 118 -29.73 8.83 -29.40
C ILE A 118 -29.85 9.14 -27.91
N LYS A 119 -31.00 8.81 -27.32
CA LYS A 119 -31.09 8.60 -25.87
C LYS A 119 -30.36 7.30 -25.54
N LEU A 120 -29.52 7.33 -24.50
CA LEU A 120 -28.76 6.16 -23.99
C LEU A 120 -29.65 4.96 -23.59
N ASP A 121 -30.97 5.20 -23.50
CA ASP A 121 -32.05 4.26 -23.16
C ASP A 121 -32.25 3.11 -24.18
N MET A 122 -31.49 3.09 -25.28
CA MET A 122 -31.62 2.10 -26.37
C MET A 122 -30.70 0.87 -26.22
N LEU A 123 -29.74 0.86 -25.28
CA LEU A 123 -28.91 -0.31 -24.99
C LEU A 123 -29.68 -1.26 -24.06
N ASN A 124 -30.71 -1.94 -24.58
CA ASN A 124 -31.37 -3.00 -23.83
C ASN A 124 -30.44 -4.22 -23.66
N ASP A 125 -30.71 -5.07 -22.66
CA ASP A 125 -29.85 -6.21 -22.32
C ASP A 125 -29.58 -7.15 -23.51
N ALA A 126 -30.54 -7.28 -24.43
CA ALA A 126 -30.41 -8.14 -25.61
C ALA A 126 -29.32 -7.65 -26.58
N ASP A 127 -29.22 -6.34 -26.78
CA ASP A 127 -28.19 -5.73 -27.61
C ASP A 127 -26.79 -5.92 -27.00
N ILE A 128 -26.67 -5.76 -25.68
CA ILE A 128 -25.42 -5.99 -24.93
C ILE A 128 -24.98 -7.45 -25.07
N ILE A 129 -25.91 -8.40 -24.93
CA ILE A 129 -25.64 -9.85 -25.04
C ILE A 129 -25.14 -10.22 -26.45
N SER A 130 -25.71 -9.62 -27.50
CA SER A 130 -25.29 -9.90 -28.89
C SER A 130 -23.84 -9.47 -29.18
N VAL A 131 -23.39 -8.36 -28.57
CA VAL A 131 -22.02 -7.88 -28.69
C VAL A 131 -21.06 -8.82 -27.98
N ILE A 132 -21.41 -9.28 -26.77
CA ILE A 132 -20.59 -10.21 -25.97
C ILE A 132 -20.34 -11.53 -26.73
N GLN A 133 -21.34 -12.06 -27.45
CA GLN A 133 -21.22 -13.31 -28.20
C GLN A 133 -20.26 -13.22 -29.40
N THR A 134 -20.03 -12.02 -29.94
CA THR A 134 -19.20 -11.82 -31.14
C THR A 134 -17.70 -11.79 -30.80
N LEU A 135 -17.34 -11.61 -29.53
CA LEU A 135 -15.96 -11.38 -29.07
C LEU A 135 -15.17 -12.65 -28.77
N SER A 136 -15.78 -13.83 -28.82
CA SER A 136 -15.13 -15.09 -28.47
C SER A 136 -14.09 -15.61 -29.48
N LEU A 137 -13.74 -14.85 -30.52
CA LEU A 137 -12.83 -15.32 -31.58
C LEU A 137 -11.82 -14.24 -32.00
N SER A 138 -10.68 -14.16 -31.31
CA SER A 138 -9.38 -13.71 -31.87
C SER A 138 -8.25 -13.87 -30.85
N LYS A 139 -7.22 -14.67 -31.18
CA LYS A 139 -5.94 -14.75 -30.48
C LYS A 139 -4.81 -14.44 -31.46
N ILE A 140 -3.93 -13.47 -31.15
CA ILE A 140 -2.64 -13.32 -31.84
C ILE A 140 -1.49 -13.04 -30.86
N LYS A 141 -0.35 -13.67 -31.22
CA LYS A 141 0.98 -13.80 -30.63
C LYS A 141 1.68 -12.50 -30.20
N LEU A 142 2.48 -12.62 -29.14
CA LEU A 142 3.48 -11.67 -28.66
C LEU A 142 4.89 -11.96 -29.24
N LYS A 143 5.70 -10.91 -29.40
CA LYS A 143 7.15 -10.95 -29.64
C LYS A 143 7.84 -10.06 -28.59
N GLU A 144 8.93 -10.57 -28.03
CA GLU A 144 9.78 -9.93 -27.01
C GLU A 144 10.84 -9.01 -27.65
N GLU A 145 11.11 -7.86 -27.02
CA GLU A 145 12.15 -7.65 -26.01
C GLU A 145 11.78 -6.35 -25.26
N SER A 146 11.75 -6.37 -23.92
CA SER A 146 11.30 -5.22 -23.10
C SER A 146 12.45 -4.70 -22.23
N SER A 147 12.72 -3.39 -22.29
CA SER A 147 13.75 -2.74 -21.47
C SER A 147 13.21 -2.26 -20.11
N MET A 148 14.09 -1.91 -19.16
CA MET A 148 13.70 -1.33 -17.87
C MET A 148 12.92 -0.01 -18.03
N ASP A 149 13.21 0.75 -19.08
CA ASP A 149 12.47 1.98 -19.40
C ASP A 149 11.06 1.68 -19.89
N ASP A 150 10.86 0.59 -20.64
CA ASP A 150 9.53 0.16 -21.06
C ASP A 150 8.69 -0.32 -19.87
N LEU A 151 9.31 -1.01 -18.91
CA LEU A 151 8.68 -1.36 -17.63
C LEU A 151 8.29 -0.12 -16.82
N ASN A 152 9.15 0.89 -16.78
CA ASN A 152 8.84 2.16 -16.09
C ASN A 152 7.63 2.86 -16.74
N LYS A 153 7.62 3.00 -18.06
CA LYS A 153 6.51 3.62 -18.80
C LYS A 153 5.21 2.84 -18.65
N ALA A 154 5.26 1.52 -18.78
CA ALA A 154 4.09 0.67 -18.57
C ALA A 154 3.55 0.84 -17.14
N ASN A 155 4.45 0.87 -16.14
CA ASN A 155 4.06 1.09 -14.76
C ASN A 155 3.44 2.47 -14.55
N GLU A 156 4.00 3.55 -15.13
CA GLU A 156 3.41 4.91 -15.05
C GLU A 156 2.00 4.99 -15.65
N ILE A 157 1.78 4.34 -16.80
CA ILE A 157 0.45 4.28 -17.45
C ILE A 157 -0.55 3.53 -16.56
N LEU A 158 -0.09 2.49 -15.87
CA LEU A 158 -0.91 1.64 -15.02
C LEU A 158 -1.05 2.15 -13.58
N SER A 159 -0.16 3.05 -13.11
CA SER A 159 -0.04 3.44 -11.70
C SER A 159 -0.98 4.56 -11.25
N THR A 160 -2.05 4.83 -11.99
CA THR A 160 -3.10 5.72 -11.48
C THR A 160 -3.92 4.97 -10.44
N LEU A 161 -3.96 5.47 -9.20
CA LEU A 161 -4.86 4.91 -8.19
C LEU A 161 -6.31 5.13 -8.62
N LYS A 162 -6.99 4.05 -8.98
CA LYS A 162 -8.40 4.08 -9.39
C LYS A 162 -9.37 3.96 -8.23
N ASN A 163 -8.91 3.45 -7.08
CA ASN A 163 -9.76 3.02 -5.96
C ASN A 163 -9.48 3.80 -4.66
N VAL A 164 -9.32 5.12 -4.77
CA VAL A 164 -9.23 5.98 -3.57
C VAL A 164 -10.63 6.17 -3.01
N ARG A 165 -10.82 5.81 -1.73
CA ARG A 165 -12.10 5.98 -1.02
C ARG A 165 -12.05 7.29 -0.25
N ILE A 166 -13.14 8.04 -0.26
CA ILE A 166 -13.31 9.17 0.64
C ILE A 166 -14.04 8.68 1.88
N ILE A 167 -13.37 8.74 3.03
CA ILE A 167 -13.91 8.25 4.30
C ILE A 167 -13.95 9.37 5.33
N TYR A 168 -14.95 9.33 6.21
CA TYR A 168 -14.98 10.18 7.39
C TYR A 168 -14.56 9.36 8.60
N LEU A 169 -13.49 9.79 9.28
CA LEU A 169 -13.15 9.29 10.61
C LEU A 169 -13.93 10.09 11.65
N PRO A 170 -14.83 9.47 12.43
CA PRO A 170 -15.48 10.18 13.52
C PRO A 170 -14.47 10.54 14.62
N PRO A 171 -14.78 11.51 15.50
CA PRO A 171 -13.98 11.73 16.70
C PRO A 171 -13.93 10.47 17.58
N PHE A 172 -12.79 10.22 18.22
CA PHE A 172 -12.63 9.10 19.14
C PHE A 172 -11.50 9.34 20.15
N THR A 173 -11.58 8.67 21.29
CA THR A 173 -10.49 8.62 22.27
C THR A 173 -9.56 7.46 21.96
N VAL A 174 -8.25 7.68 22.14
CA VAL A 174 -7.20 6.68 21.93
C VAL A 174 -6.30 6.54 23.15
N ALA A 175 -5.81 5.32 23.37
CA ALA A 175 -4.55 5.11 24.07
C ALA A 175 -3.41 5.20 23.04
N ALA A 176 -2.42 6.04 23.33
CA ALA A 176 -1.31 6.34 22.45
C ALA A 176 0.01 5.92 23.08
N SER A 177 0.86 5.27 22.28
CA SER A 177 2.24 4.95 22.62
C SER A 177 3.17 5.61 21.63
N HIS A 178 4.15 6.36 22.13
CA HIS A 178 5.14 7.06 21.33
C HIS A 178 6.54 6.60 21.72
N TYR A 179 7.39 6.39 20.73
CA TYR A 179 8.80 6.11 20.95
C TYR A 179 9.66 6.84 19.93
N PHE A 180 10.77 7.43 20.39
CA PHE A 180 11.80 8.03 19.55
C PHE A 180 13.13 7.29 19.78
N GLY A 181 13.75 6.80 18.70
CA GLY A 181 15.03 6.10 18.80
C GLY A 181 15.19 5.00 17.76
N GLU A 182 15.92 3.94 18.13
CA GLU A 182 16.07 2.76 17.27
C GLU A 182 14.80 1.91 17.24
N ASN A 183 14.48 1.36 16.06
CA ASN A 183 13.29 0.52 15.80
C ASN A 183 12.02 1.08 16.46
N PRO A 184 11.65 2.34 16.16
CA PRO A 184 10.61 3.02 16.92
C PRO A 184 9.23 2.39 16.76
N GLU A 185 8.94 1.75 15.62
CA GLU A 185 7.69 1.00 15.44
C GLU A 185 7.56 -0.14 16.45
N GLU A 186 8.60 -0.98 16.59
CA GLU A 186 8.58 -2.10 17.54
C GLU A 186 8.45 -1.60 18.99
N ASN A 187 9.23 -0.58 19.35
CA ASN A 187 9.26 -0.06 20.71
C ASN A 187 8.02 0.76 21.08
N ALA A 188 7.38 1.43 20.12
CA ALA A 188 6.08 2.06 20.33
C ALA A 188 4.96 1.01 20.44
N LEU A 189 5.04 -0.10 19.68
CA LEU A 189 4.00 -1.13 19.70
C LEU A 189 3.97 -1.91 21.03
N LYS A 190 5.12 -2.27 21.59
CA LYS A 190 5.25 -3.12 22.79
C LYS A 190 4.30 -2.74 23.96
N PRO A 191 4.38 -1.53 24.54
CA PRO A 191 3.53 -1.18 25.69
C PRO A 191 2.05 -1.09 25.31
N LEU A 192 1.74 -0.79 24.04
CA LEU A 192 0.36 -0.75 23.55
C LEU A 192 -0.23 -2.15 23.40
N ASP A 193 0.53 -3.09 22.82
CA ASP A 193 0.12 -4.50 22.68
C ASP A 193 -0.08 -5.17 24.05
N GLU A 194 0.84 -4.93 25.00
CA GLU A 194 0.71 -5.41 26.39
C GLU A 194 -0.57 -4.88 27.05
N PHE A 195 -0.86 -3.58 26.91
CA PHE A 195 -2.07 -2.96 27.44
C PHE A 195 -3.33 -3.58 26.82
N VAL A 196 -3.42 -3.60 25.48
CA VAL A 196 -4.59 -4.13 24.75
C VAL A 196 -4.89 -5.58 25.10
N ARG A 197 -3.85 -6.41 25.24
CA ARG A 197 -4.00 -7.82 25.61
C ARG A 197 -4.39 -8.01 27.07
N SER A 198 -3.76 -7.28 27.99
CA SER A 198 -3.97 -7.44 29.44
C SER A 198 -5.42 -7.13 29.88
N ILE A 199 -6.05 -6.10 29.30
CA ILE A 199 -7.44 -5.74 29.61
C ILE A 199 -8.44 -6.43 28.68
N GLU A 200 -7.95 -7.27 27.76
CA GLU A 200 -8.75 -7.87 26.70
C GLU A 200 -9.60 -6.86 25.92
N LEU A 201 -9.01 -5.73 25.50
CA LEU A 201 -9.74 -4.58 24.95
C LEU A 201 -10.75 -4.95 23.85
N LYS A 202 -10.46 -5.95 23.02
CA LYS A 202 -11.38 -6.51 22.01
C LYS A 202 -12.77 -6.92 22.54
N LYS A 203 -12.89 -7.30 23.82
CA LYS A 203 -14.15 -7.64 24.47
C LYS A 203 -14.91 -6.40 24.97
N ILE A 204 -14.17 -5.35 25.32
CA ILE A 204 -14.69 -4.07 25.83
C ILE A 204 -15.10 -3.17 24.67
N LYS A 205 -14.25 -3.11 23.64
CA LYS A 205 -14.41 -2.34 22.41
C LYS A 205 -14.16 -3.23 21.18
N PRO A 206 -15.17 -4.00 20.73
CA PRO A 206 -15.03 -4.90 19.58
C PRO A 206 -14.76 -4.18 18.25
N ASP A 207 -15.14 -2.91 18.16
CA ASP A 207 -14.87 -2.01 17.03
C ASP A 207 -13.55 -1.24 17.21
N LEU A 208 -12.60 -1.78 17.99
CA LEU A 208 -11.30 -1.14 18.15
C LEU A 208 -10.61 -0.96 16.79
N ARG A 209 -9.91 0.16 16.66
CA ARG A 209 -9.14 0.53 15.47
C ARG A 209 -7.74 0.86 15.93
N MET A 210 -6.76 0.56 15.09
CA MET A 210 -5.35 0.79 15.37
C MET A 210 -4.71 1.60 14.25
N PHE A 211 -4.00 2.65 14.64
CA PHE A 211 -3.34 3.57 13.72
C PHE A 211 -1.86 3.68 14.06
N GLY A 212 -1.01 3.84 13.06
CA GLY A 212 0.40 4.13 13.20
C GLY A 212 0.81 5.30 12.30
N PHE A 213 1.79 6.09 12.73
CA PHE A 213 2.37 7.15 11.90
C PHE A 213 3.75 7.57 12.45
N ASN A 214 4.60 8.12 11.59
CA ASN A 214 5.87 8.67 12.06
C ASN A 214 5.63 9.98 12.83
N ASN A 215 6.26 10.12 13.99
CA ASN A 215 6.19 11.31 14.81
C ASN A 215 7.46 11.47 15.68
N PRO A 216 8.46 12.29 15.31
CA PRO A 216 8.59 12.99 14.04
C PRO A 216 8.96 12.04 12.88
N SER A 217 8.65 12.49 11.66
CA SER A 217 9.09 11.84 10.42
C SER A 217 10.62 11.79 10.30
N PRO A 218 11.19 10.76 9.65
CA PRO A 218 12.63 10.63 9.48
C PRO A 218 13.22 11.76 8.61
N SER A 219 14.19 12.50 9.16
CA SER A 219 14.98 13.56 8.51
C SER A 219 16.26 13.02 7.85
N GLY A 220 16.16 11.89 7.15
CA GLY A 220 17.30 11.24 6.49
C GLY A 220 17.86 10.07 7.30
N ASN A 221 19.14 10.16 7.72
CA ASN A 221 19.82 9.03 8.36
C ASN A 221 19.55 8.96 9.86
N GLU A 222 18.94 9.98 10.47
CA GLU A 222 18.78 10.10 11.92
C GLU A 222 17.73 9.15 12.51
N THR A 223 17.77 9.00 13.85
CA THR A 223 16.68 8.38 14.61
C THR A 223 15.39 9.16 14.39
N TYR A 224 14.27 8.45 14.33
CA TYR A 224 12.94 9.03 14.13
C TYR A 224 12.01 8.52 15.22
N GLY A 225 10.82 9.11 15.27
CA GLY A 225 9.79 8.63 16.18
C GLY A 225 8.66 7.97 15.45
N TYR A 226 7.99 7.05 16.13
CA TYR A 226 6.77 6.43 15.67
C TYR A 226 5.76 6.44 16.80
N GLU A 227 4.50 6.60 16.43
CA GLU A 227 3.40 6.63 17.37
C GLU A 227 2.32 5.66 16.92
N PHE A 228 1.84 4.85 17.86
CA PHE A 228 0.69 3.98 17.67
C PHE A 228 -0.47 4.44 18.53
N TRP A 229 -1.67 4.43 17.94
CA TRP A 229 -2.93 4.67 18.61
C TRP A 229 -3.81 3.42 18.55
N VAL A 230 -4.50 3.12 19.64
CA VAL A 230 -5.65 2.19 19.64
C VAL A 230 -6.86 2.91 20.20
N THR A 231 -8.01 2.78 19.55
CA THR A 231 -9.24 3.40 20.05
C THR A 231 -9.71 2.72 21.34
N ILE A 232 -10.19 3.52 22.28
CA ILE A 232 -10.67 3.08 23.60
C ILE A 232 -11.99 3.78 23.95
N PRO A 233 -12.80 3.23 24.88
CA PRO A 233 -13.90 3.97 25.48
C PRO A 233 -13.44 5.26 26.17
N ASP A 234 -14.29 6.28 26.17
CA ASP A 234 -13.96 7.61 26.73
C ASP A 234 -13.72 7.59 28.24
N ASP A 235 -14.32 6.65 28.96
CA ASP A 235 -14.22 6.45 30.40
C ASP A 235 -13.10 5.47 30.81
N LEU A 236 -12.43 4.82 29.85
CA LEU A 236 -11.37 3.86 30.15
C LEU A 236 -10.09 4.57 30.61
N ASP A 237 -9.57 4.19 31.78
CA ASP A 237 -8.28 4.65 32.26
C ASP A 237 -7.12 4.00 31.50
N VAL A 238 -6.06 4.78 31.30
CA VAL A 238 -4.86 4.38 30.54
C VAL A 238 -3.66 4.38 31.49
N PRO A 239 -2.81 3.34 31.50
CA PRO A 239 -1.64 3.30 32.36
C PRO A 239 -0.65 4.42 32.05
N SER A 240 0.20 4.80 33.01
CA SER A 240 1.17 5.90 32.86
C SER A 240 2.23 5.67 31.77
N SER A 241 2.41 4.43 31.30
CA SER A 241 3.26 4.08 30.15
C SER A 241 2.66 4.52 28.81
N LEU A 242 1.37 4.87 28.79
CA LEU A 242 0.61 5.28 27.61
C LEU A 242 -0.01 6.66 27.85
N GLN A 243 -0.45 7.31 26.77
CA GLN A 243 -1.13 8.61 26.83
C GLN A 243 -2.58 8.47 26.35
N LYS A 244 -3.54 8.98 27.11
CA LYS A 244 -4.92 9.12 26.65
C LYS A 244 -5.04 10.40 25.83
N LYS A 245 -5.48 10.29 24.57
CA LYS A 245 -5.65 11.42 23.65
C LYS A 245 -7.04 11.42 23.04
N TYR A 246 -7.55 12.62 22.75
CA TYR A 246 -8.80 12.79 22.00
C TYR A 246 -8.48 13.21 20.57
N PHE A 247 -8.95 12.43 19.59
CA PHE A 247 -8.80 12.73 18.17
C PHE A 247 -10.11 13.29 17.62
N LYS A 248 -10.03 14.42 16.91
CA LYS A 248 -11.21 15.15 16.41
C LYS A 248 -11.86 14.52 15.19
N GLY A 249 -11.19 13.60 14.49
CA GLY A 249 -11.71 13.06 13.25
C GLY A 249 -11.62 14.03 12.06
N GLY A 250 -12.26 13.66 10.96
CA GLY A 250 -12.32 14.45 9.74
C GLY A 250 -12.37 13.59 8.48
N LEU A 251 -12.34 14.26 7.32
CA LEU A 251 -12.38 13.60 6.02
C LEU A 251 -10.99 13.14 5.57
N TYR A 252 -10.87 11.92 5.05
CA TYR A 252 -9.63 11.32 4.60
C TYR A 252 -9.78 10.70 3.21
N ALA A 253 -8.76 10.85 2.38
CA ALA A 253 -8.54 9.98 1.23
C ALA A 253 -7.87 8.71 1.72
N ALA A 254 -8.49 7.56 1.45
CA ALA A 254 -8.07 6.25 1.94
C ALA A 254 -7.71 5.32 0.78
N HIS A 255 -6.54 4.70 0.88
CA HIS A 255 -6.05 3.72 -0.09
C HIS A 255 -5.49 2.48 0.61
N CYS A 256 -6.04 1.31 0.28
CA CYS A 256 -5.68 0.06 0.96
C CYS A 256 -4.46 -0.57 0.29
N ILE A 257 -3.43 -0.89 1.08
CA ILE A 257 -2.21 -1.55 0.64
C ILE A 257 -1.99 -2.86 1.39
N LYS A 258 -1.17 -3.74 0.82
CA LYS A 258 -0.58 -4.86 1.56
C LYS A 258 0.64 -4.35 2.34
N MET A 259 0.89 -4.91 3.52
CA MET A 259 2.05 -4.55 4.33
C MET A 259 3.36 -4.71 3.54
N GLY A 260 4.12 -3.62 3.44
CA GLY A 260 5.34 -3.53 2.63
C GLY A 260 5.21 -2.68 1.37
N ASP A 261 3.99 -2.42 0.89
CA ASP A 261 3.72 -1.67 -0.34
C ASP A 261 3.73 -0.15 -0.13
N PHE A 262 4.59 0.33 0.77
CA PHE A 262 4.69 1.73 1.19
C PHE A 262 5.09 2.72 0.08
N HIS A 263 5.47 2.25 -1.11
CA HIS A 263 5.66 3.11 -2.29
C HIS A 263 4.34 3.75 -2.75
N GLU A 264 3.20 3.13 -2.45
CA GLU A 264 1.89 3.62 -2.83
C GLU A 264 1.48 4.90 -2.09
N TRP A 265 2.19 5.28 -1.02
CA TRP A 265 2.10 6.62 -0.43
C TRP A 265 2.33 7.72 -1.47
N GLN A 266 3.32 7.56 -2.35
CA GLN A 266 3.61 8.54 -3.41
C GLN A 266 2.43 8.65 -4.40
N LEU A 267 1.80 7.52 -4.72
CA LEU A 267 0.66 7.48 -5.64
C LEU A 267 -0.58 8.16 -5.03
N LEU A 268 -0.85 7.94 -3.74
CA LEU A 268 -1.94 8.60 -3.04
C LEU A 268 -1.69 10.10 -2.91
N VAL A 269 -0.45 10.51 -2.64
CA VAL A 269 -0.04 11.92 -2.60
C VAL A 269 -0.26 12.59 -3.95
N GLN A 270 0.09 11.92 -5.05
CA GLN A 270 -0.13 12.41 -6.40
C GLN A 270 -1.63 12.50 -6.74
N TRP A 271 -2.43 11.52 -6.30
CA TRP A 271 -3.88 11.54 -6.48
C TRP A 271 -4.52 12.75 -5.81
N VAL A 272 -4.18 13.04 -4.53
CA VAL A 272 -4.72 14.20 -3.82
C VAL A 272 -4.25 15.50 -4.47
N THR A 273 -2.97 15.60 -4.82
CA THR A 273 -2.39 16.80 -5.48
C THR A 273 -3.09 17.13 -6.80
N ASN A 274 -3.44 16.10 -7.58
CA ASN A 274 -4.10 16.24 -8.88
C ASN A 274 -5.63 16.27 -8.80
N SER A 275 -6.21 16.13 -7.60
CA SER A 275 -7.67 16.12 -7.43
C SER A 275 -8.25 17.49 -7.78
N SER A 276 -9.33 17.52 -8.56
CA SER A 276 -10.11 18.75 -8.79
C SER A 276 -11.07 19.08 -7.64
N GLU A 277 -11.33 18.12 -6.76
CA GLU A 277 -12.39 18.20 -5.73
C GLU A 277 -11.82 18.40 -4.31
N TYR A 278 -10.63 17.86 -4.04
CA TYR A 278 -10.06 17.82 -2.70
C TYR A 278 -8.66 18.42 -2.65
N GLU A 279 -8.31 18.99 -1.51
CA GLU A 279 -6.95 19.41 -1.17
C GLU A 279 -6.53 18.90 0.21
N TYR A 280 -5.23 18.97 0.51
CA TYR A 280 -4.67 18.60 1.81
C TYR A 280 -5.29 19.44 2.93
N ASP A 281 -5.63 18.76 4.03
CA ASP A 281 -6.07 19.41 5.27
C ASP A 281 -5.16 18.99 6.43
N THR A 282 -3.92 19.48 6.40
CA THR A 282 -2.92 19.20 7.44
C THR A 282 -3.45 19.60 8.81
N ARG A 283 -3.62 18.61 9.68
CA ARG A 283 -4.20 18.74 11.02
C ARG A 283 -3.66 17.67 11.96
N GLU A 284 -4.00 17.76 13.23
CA GLU A 284 -3.55 16.78 14.22
C GLU A 284 -3.97 15.34 13.85
N PRO A 285 -3.08 14.34 14.04
CA PRO A 285 -1.73 14.46 14.60
C PRO A 285 -0.73 15.13 13.66
N PHE A 286 0.14 16.03 14.14
CA PHE A 286 1.09 16.73 13.26
C PHE A 286 2.23 15.85 12.73
N GLY A 287 2.41 14.64 13.27
CA GLY A 287 3.28 13.62 12.67
C GLY A 287 2.77 13.25 11.28
N MET A 288 3.66 13.19 10.29
CA MET A 288 3.31 12.97 8.88
C MET A 288 2.19 13.90 8.36
N ASP A 289 2.12 15.15 8.81
CA ASP A 289 1.12 16.13 8.36
C ASP A 289 -0.34 15.67 8.53
N GLY A 290 -0.63 14.84 9.53
CA GLY A 290 -1.96 14.30 9.78
C GLY A 290 -2.26 12.99 9.07
N CYS A 291 -1.30 12.45 8.31
CA CYS A 291 -1.44 11.15 7.66
C CYS A 291 -1.40 10.00 8.67
N LEU A 292 -2.18 8.95 8.40
CA LEU A 292 -2.29 7.78 9.28
C LEU A 292 -2.13 6.48 8.46
N GLU A 293 -1.56 5.46 9.09
CA GLU A 293 -1.57 4.06 8.62
C GLU A 293 -2.55 3.29 9.51
N GLU A 294 -3.74 2.96 9.02
CA GLU A 294 -4.72 2.16 9.79
C GLU A 294 -4.54 0.66 9.54
N HIS A 295 -4.39 -0.12 10.61
CA HIS A 295 -4.31 -1.57 10.55
C HIS A 295 -5.71 -2.20 10.46
N ILE A 296 -6.09 -2.67 9.27
CA ILE A 296 -7.46 -3.13 8.98
C ILE A 296 -7.81 -4.46 9.67
N ASN A 297 -6.82 -5.31 9.91
CA ASN A 297 -6.98 -6.60 10.58
C ASN A 297 -6.61 -6.55 12.08
N ALA A 298 -6.58 -5.36 12.70
CA ALA A 298 -6.16 -5.19 14.10
C ALA A 298 -6.94 -6.06 15.08
N TYR A 299 -8.27 -6.18 14.91
CA TYR A 299 -9.10 -7.04 15.77
C TYR A 299 -8.58 -8.49 15.77
N SER A 300 -8.40 -9.08 14.59
CA SER A 300 -7.94 -10.46 14.44
C SER A 300 -6.52 -10.67 14.98
N TYR A 301 -5.65 -9.67 14.81
CA TYR A 301 -4.31 -9.66 15.40
C TYR A 301 -4.35 -9.76 16.93
N PHE A 302 -5.17 -8.93 17.59
CA PHE A 302 -5.31 -8.97 19.06
C PHE A 302 -6.12 -10.17 19.55
N ALA A 303 -6.96 -10.77 18.71
CA ALA A 303 -7.66 -12.02 19.00
C ALA A 303 -6.73 -13.25 18.98
N GLY A 304 -5.48 -13.11 18.50
CA GLY A 304 -4.52 -14.21 18.43
C GLY A 304 -4.76 -15.15 17.25
N ASP A 305 -5.43 -14.69 16.19
CA ASP A 305 -5.59 -15.47 14.96
C ASP A 305 -4.26 -15.48 14.19
N GLU A 306 -3.55 -16.61 14.25
CA GLU A 306 -2.27 -16.82 13.57
C GLU A 306 -2.36 -16.62 12.05
N LYS A 307 -3.52 -16.87 11.43
CA LYS A 307 -3.71 -16.63 9.98
C LYS A 307 -3.87 -15.16 9.69
N ALA A 308 -4.56 -14.41 10.56
CA ALA A 308 -4.69 -12.97 10.41
C ALA A 308 -3.36 -12.24 10.59
N ALA A 309 -2.46 -12.76 11.43
CA ALA A 309 -1.09 -12.24 11.57
C ALA A 309 -0.23 -12.42 10.30
N GLN A 310 -0.59 -13.35 9.40
CA GLN A 310 0.15 -13.63 8.16
C GLN A 310 -0.20 -12.68 7.00
N PHE A 311 -1.31 -11.95 7.09
CA PHE A 311 -1.75 -11.03 6.04
C PHE A 311 -2.21 -9.72 6.65
N ILE A 312 -1.30 -8.75 6.67
CA ILE A 312 -1.56 -7.40 7.19
C ILE A 312 -1.90 -6.48 6.03
N GLN A 313 -3.03 -5.80 6.16
CA GLN A 313 -3.45 -4.72 5.27
C GLN A 313 -3.46 -3.41 6.03
N LEU A 314 -3.03 -2.36 5.36
CA LEU A 314 -3.06 -1.00 5.88
C LEU A 314 -3.93 -0.14 4.98
N ASP A 315 -4.77 0.70 5.56
CA ASP A 315 -5.23 1.89 4.87
C ASP A 315 -4.21 3.02 5.06
N LEU A 316 -3.72 3.56 3.95
CA LEU A 316 -3.02 4.83 3.93
C LEU A 316 -4.05 5.95 3.90
N LEU A 317 -4.00 6.84 4.88
CA LEU A 317 -4.99 7.88 5.08
C LEU A 317 -4.33 9.25 4.97
N ILE A 318 -4.73 10.06 3.97
CA ILE A 318 -4.34 11.48 3.86
C ILE A 318 -5.52 12.35 4.29
N PRO A 319 -5.33 13.29 5.25
CA PRO A 319 -6.40 14.20 5.63
C PRO A 319 -6.68 15.18 4.49
N ILE A 320 -7.96 15.33 4.16
CA ILE A 320 -8.42 16.17 3.06
C ILE A 320 -9.57 17.06 3.50
N LYS A 321 -9.84 18.09 2.68
CA LYS A 321 -11.06 18.89 2.69
C LYS A 321 -11.47 19.21 1.25
N VAL A 322 -12.72 19.60 1.06
CA VAL A 322 -13.23 20.05 -0.24
C VAL A 322 -12.58 21.39 -0.59
N LYS A 323 -12.22 21.56 -1.87
CA LYS A 323 -11.66 22.80 -2.41
C LYS A 323 -12.65 23.97 -2.43
#